data_AF-A0A4P6L5Q1-F1
#
_entry.id   AF-A0A4P6L5Q1-F1
#
_cell.length_a   1.000
_cell.length_b   1.000
_cell.length_c   1.000
_cell.angle_alpha   90.00
_cell.angle_beta   90.00
_cell.angle_gamma   90.00
#
_symmetry.space_group_name_H-M   'P 1'
#
loop_
_entity.id
_entity.type
_entity.pdbx_description
1 polymer ?
#
loop_
_entity_poly.entity_id
_entity_poly.type
_entity_poly.pdbx_seq_one_letter_code
_entity_poly.pdbx_strand_id
1 'polypeptide(L)'
;MEDSLSEDADSSRCASTSWDLLDDGPVEEFSEEDVIGLHWWLLRKVRLLEIPSTPLAEKFELVRWVFTDPVRDRQPFSFVNCMRVAACSPLSRLPFIGACDPEEVRRWIAAHLRRWFEASLACYPVWVRQAVMSNPEWVADRLAANPQWINEQIRLHEERGDLFSKPEAA
;
A
#
# COMPACT_ATOMS: atom_id res chain seq x y z
N MET A 1 60.59 -15.56 -33.46
CA MET A 1 60.38 -15.51 -32.01
C MET A 1 58.92 -15.18 -31.86
N GLU A 2 58.14 -16.25 -31.73
CA GLU A 2 56.72 -16.19 -31.39
C GLU A 2 56.54 -15.38 -30.11
N ASP A 3 55.52 -14.53 -30.05
CA ASP A 3 54.61 -14.59 -28.91
C ASP A 3 53.22 -14.11 -29.33
N SER A 4 52.26 -14.92 -28.96
CA SER A 4 50.83 -14.75 -29.14
C SER A 4 50.32 -13.78 -28.06
N LEU A 5 49.16 -13.16 -28.26
CA LEU A 5 48.03 -13.22 -27.32
C LEU A 5 46.85 -12.41 -27.88
N SER A 6 45.77 -13.16 -27.99
CA SER A 6 44.38 -12.81 -28.24
C SER A 6 43.73 -12.03 -27.09
N GLU A 7 42.43 -11.76 -27.25
CA GLU A 7 41.43 -11.30 -26.26
C GLU A 7 41.23 -9.78 -26.25
N ASP A 8 40.24 -9.26 -26.97
CA ASP A 8 38.78 -9.30 -26.71
C ASP A 8 38.32 -8.06 -25.93
N ALA A 9 37.26 -7.46 -26.49
CA ALA A 9 36.25 -6.63 -25.83
C ALA A 9 36.72 -5.43 -24.97
N ASP A 10 36.35 -4.22 -25.41
CA ASP A 10 35.21 -3.60 -24.71
C ASP A 10 34.47 -2.62 -25.63
N SER A 11 33.42 -3.15 -26.25
CA SER A 11 32.38 -2.35 -26.88
C SER A 11 31.60 -1.68 -25.77
N SER A 12 32.14 -0.56 -25.25
CA SER A 12 31.43 0.30 -24.33
C SER A 12 30.37 1.10 -25.09
N ARG A 13 29.39 0.39 -25.65
CA ARG A 13 28.06 0.93 -25.91
C ARG A 13 27.46 1.20 -24.54
N CYS A 14 27.74 2.39 -24.04
CA CYS A 14 26.94 3.02 -23.01
C CYS A 14 25.50 3.03 -23.53
N ALA A 15 24.72 2.03 -23.11
CA ALA A 15 23.29 2.00 -23.29
C ALA A 15 22.74 3.12 -22.42
N SER A 16 22.84 4.34 -22.97
CA SER A 16 22.06 5.47 -22.51
C SER A 16 20.62 5.05 -22.77
N THR A 17 19.95 4.58 -21.72
CA THR A 17 18.53 4.29 -21.74
C THR A 17 17.85 5.61 -22.12
N SER A 18 17.59 5.75 -23.42
CA SER A 18 16.93 6.89 -24.02
C SER A 18 15.50 6.87 -23.51
N TRP A 19 15.26 7.66 -22.46
CA TRP A 19 13.91 7.99 -22.00
C TRP A 19 13.16 8.82 -23.05
N ASP A 20 13.85 9.28 -24.11
CA ASP A 20 13.31 10.08 -25.23
C ASP A 20 12.39 9.30 -26.18
N LEU A 21 12.19 7.99 -25.99
CA LEU A 21 11.25 7.19 -26.78
C LEU A 21 9.88 7.00 -26.10
N LEU A 22 9.69 7.50 -24.88
CA LEU A 22 8.38 7.53 -24.24
C LEU A 22 7.70 8.86 -24.54
N ASP A 23 6.99 8.87 -25.67
CA ASP A 23 5.77 9.64 -25.87
C ASP A 23 5.90 11.18 -25.78
N ASP A 24 6.27 11.81 -26.90
CA ASP A 24 6.13 13.28 -27.13
C ASP A 24 4.67 13.64 -27.52
N GLY A 25 3.69 12.86 -27.02
CA GLY A 25 2.28 13.22 -27.05
C GLY A 25 2.03 14.40 -26.11
N PRO A 26 0.99 15.22 -26.35
CA PRO A 26 0.67 16.30 -25.42
C PRO A 26 0.47 15.71 -24.02
N VAL A 27 1.28 16.15 -23.06
CA VAL A 27 1.10 15.82 -21.64
C VAL A 27 -0.29 16.29 -21.26
N GLU A 28 -1.21 15.35 -21.04
CA GLU A 28 -2.56 15.66 -20.62
C GLU A 28 -2.49 16.28 -19.21
N GLU A 29 -2.61 17.61 -19.14
CA GLU A 29 -2.60 18.34 -17.88
C GLU A 29 -3.85 17.97 -17.09
N PHE A 30 -3.67 17.45 -15.87
CA PHE A 30 -4.78 17.15 -14.98
C PHE A 30 -5.59 18.42 -14.70
N SER A 31 -6.90 18.35 -14.91
CA SER A 31 -7.79 19.45 -14.55
C SER A 31 -7.85 19.61 -13.02
N GLU A 32 -8.25 20.79 -12.55
CA GLU A 32 -8.47 21.04 -11.12
C GLU A 32 -9.52 20.07 -10.55
N GLU A 33 -10.57 19.78 -11.34
CA GLU A 33 -11.62 18.82 -10.98
C GLU A 33 -11.07 17.40 -10.80
N ASP A 34 -10.12 16.98 -11.64
CA ASP A 34 -9.49 15.67 -11.53
C ASP A 34 -8.65 15.56 -10.25
N VAL A 35 -7.88 16.59 -9.94
CA VAL A 35 -7.06 16.65 -8.72
C VAL A 35 -7.95 16.61 -7.48
N ILE A 36 -9.05 17.35 -7.46
CA ILE A 36 -10.02 17.35 -6.34
C ILE A 36 -10.72 15.99 -6.25
N GLY A 37 -11.10 15.42 -7.40
CA GLY A 37 -11.65 14.08 -7.50
C GLY A 37 -10.71 13.02 -6.91
N LEU A 38 -9.41 13.16 -7.14
CA LEU A 38 -8.39 12.27 -6.59
C LEU A 38 -8.27 12.39 -5.06
N HIS A 39 -8.29 13.61 -4.49
CA HIS A 39 -8.31 13.79 -3.04
C HIS A 39 -9.52 13.10 -2.40
N TRP A 40 -10.70 13.21 -3.02
CA TRP A 40 -11.90 12.52 -2.55
C TRP A 40 -11.80 11.00 -2.72
N TRP A 41 -11.26 10.53 -3.84
CA TRP A 41 -11.06 9.10 -4.08
C TRP A 41 -10.15 8.45 -3.04
N LEU A 42 -9.06 9.13 -2.66
CA LEU A 42 -8.16 8.67 -1.60
C LEU A 42 -8.88 8.58 -0.24
N LEU A 43 -9.73 9.54 0.11
CA LEU A 43 -10.52 9.45 1.35
C LEU A 43 -11.50 8.28 1.33
N ARG A 44 -12.09 7.97 0.17
CA ARG A 44 -12.99 6.81 0.05
C ARG A 44 -12.27 5.49 0.32
N LYS A 45 -10.97 5.40 0.02
CA LYS A 45 -10.17 4.20 0.31
C LYS A 45 -10.10 3.88 1.80
N VAL A 46 -10.27 4.85 2.71
CA VAL A 46 -10.34 4.60 4.16
C VAL A 46 -11.46 3.62 4.51
N ARG A 47 -12.55 3.56 3.73
CA ARG A 47 -13.63 2.56 3.94
C ARG A 47 -13.16 1.11 3.79
N LEU A 48 -12.06 0.87 3.08
CA LEU A 48 -11.49 -0.47 2.95
C LEU A 48 -10.93 -1.00 4.28
N LEU A 49 -10.65 -0.12 5.25
CA LEU A 49 -10.29 -0.55 6.59
C LEU A 49 -11.42 -1.36 7.23
N GLU A 50 -12.69 -1.01 6.98
CA GLU A 50 -13.86 -1.71 7.52
C GLU A 50 -14.09 -3.08 6.88
N ILE A 51 -13.74 -3.24 5.60
CA ILE A 51 -14.07 -4.44 4.82
C ILE A 51 -13.16 -5.61 5.25
N PRO A 52 -13.70 -6.74 5.75
CA PRO A 52 -12.87 -7.84 6.25
C PRO A 52 -12.00 -8.50 5.18
N SER A 53 -12.49 -8.57 3.93
CA SER A 53 -11.80 -9.18 2.80
C SER A 53 -10.69 -8.32 2.19
N THR A 54 -10.54 -7.06 2.61
CA THR A 54 -9.45 -6.21 2.15
C THR A 54 -8.11 -6.79 2.62
N PRO A 55 -7.11 -6.94 1.74
CA PRO A 55 -5.79 -7.46 2.09
C PRO A 55 -5.13 -6.68 3.23
N LEU A 56 -4.43 -7.38 4.12
CA LEU A 56 -3.73 -6.74 5.25
C LEU A 56 -2.72 -5.68 4.78
N ALA A 57 -2.03 -5.89 3.66
CA ALA A 57 -1.09 -4.92 3.09
C ALA A 57 -1.76 -3.56 2.87
N GLU A 58 -2.90 -3.56 2.15
CA GLU A 58 -3.66 -2.33 1.86
C GLU A 58 -4.18 -1.68 3.16
N LYS A 59 -4.58 -2.48 4.16
CA LYS A 59 -4.97 -1.93 5.47
C LYS A 59 -3.82 -1.24 6.20
N PHE A 60 -2.64 -1.86 6.23
CA PHE A 60 -1.46 -1.26 6.86
C PHE A 60 -1.01 0.01 6.14
N GLU A 61 -1.06 0.04 4.81
CA GLU A 61 -0.77 1.25 4.03
C GLU A 61 -1.75 2.38 4.33
N LEU A 62 -3.06 2.08 4.39
CA LEU A 62 -4.07 3.07 4.75
C LEU A 62 -3.90 3.58 6.18
N VAL A 63 -3.58 2.72 7.14
CA VAL A 63 -3.27 3.15 8.51
C VAL A 63 -2.03 4.04 8.52
N ARG A 64 -0.95 3.67 7.82
CA ARG A 64 0.26 4.50 7.71
C ARG A 64 -0.05 5.86 7.09
N TRP A 65 -0.91 5.92 6.07
CA TRP A 65 -1.32 7.17 5.43
C TRP A 65 -2.19 8.05 6.34
N VAL A 66 -3.19 7.47 7.01
CA VAL A 66 -4.09 8.21 7.93
C VAL A 66 -3.32 8.75 9.14
N PHE A 67 -2.47 7.93 9.74
CA PHE A 67 -1.71 8.24 10.97
C PHE A 67 -0.26 8.65 10.68
N THR A 68 -0.02 9.24 9.51
CA THR A 68 1.27 9.82 9.14
C THR A 68 1.67 10.96 10.09
N ASP A 69 2.98 11.19 10.21
CA ASP A 69 3.57 12.27 11.03
C ASP A 69 2.93 13.65 10.70
N PRO A 70 2.54 14.45 11.72
CA PRO A 70 1.99 15.80 11.53
C PRO A 70 2.81 16.73 10.63
N VAL A 71 4.13 16.57 10.56
CA VAL A 71 4.99 17.36 9.65
C VAL A 71 4.62 17.10 8.18
N ARG A 72 4.17 15.88 7.87
CA ARG A 72 3.77 15.45 6.53
C ARG A 72 2.30 15.75 6.21
N ASP A 73 1.49 16.21 7.17
CA ASP A 73 0.10 16.61 6.94
C ASP A 73 -0.04 17.83 6.02
N ARG A 74 1.06 18.54 5.75
CA ARG A 74 1.10 19.66 4.80
C ARG A 74 1.45 19.24 3.37
N GLN A 75 1.80 17.97 3.16
CA GLN A 75 2.13 17.46 1.83
C GLN A 75 0.87 17.30 0.97
N PRO A 76 1.00 17.42 -0.36
CA PRO A 76 -0.10 17.11 -1.27
C PRO A 76 -0.56 15.67 -1.06
N PHE A 77 -1.87 15.44 -1.19
CA PHE A 77 -2.49 14.12 -0.97
C PHE A 77 -2.25 13.47 0.41
N SER A 78 -1.75 14.21 1.40
CA SER A 78 -1.82 13.77 2.79
C SER A 78 -3.29 13.63 3.22
N PHE A 79 -3.54 12.79 4.22
CA PHE A 79 -4.89 12.56 4.74
C PHE A 79 -5.60 13.88 5.12
N VAL A 80 -4.90 14.76 5.83
CA VAL A 80 -5.41 16.08 6.25
C VAL A 80 -5.69 16.98 5.05
N ASN A 81 -4.79 17.04 4.07
CA ASN A 81 -5.02 17.87 2.89
C ASN A 81 -6.18 17.34 2.03
N CYS A 82 -6.33 16.01 1.92
CA CYS A 82 -7.48 15.39 1.27
C CYS A 82 -8.79 15.78 1.96
N MET A 83 -8.86 15.73 3.29
CA MET A 83 -10.04 16.18 4.04
C MET A 83 -10.36 17.65 3.77
N ARG A 84 -9.34 18.52 3.83
CA ARG A 84 -9.51 19.95 3.60
C ARG A 84 -10.04 20.25 2.20
N VAL A 85 -9.43 19.66 1.18
CA VAL A 85 -9.84 19.85 -0.23
C VAL A 85 -11.25 19.31 -0.46
N ALA A 86 -11.56 18.12 0.03
CA ALA A 86 -12.87 17.50 -0.14
C ALA A 86 -14.00 18.23 0.62
N ALA A 87 -13.71 18.87 1.76
CA ALA A 87 -14.71 19.56 2.57
C ALA A 87 -14.93 21.03 2.19
N CYS A 88 -13.90 21.68 1.62
CA CYS A 88 -13.91 23.12 1.36
C CYS A 88 -13.97 23.50 -0.12
N SER A 89 -13.67 22.58 -1.05
CA SER A 89 -13.68 22.92 -2.47
C SER A 89 -15.11 23.00 -3.03
N PRO A 90 -15.46 24.08 -3.76
CA PRO A 90 -16.76 24.20 -4.42
C PRO A 90 -16.94 23.21 -5.59
N LEU A 91 -15.84 22.67 -6.12
CA LEU A 91 -15.84 21.63 -7.17
C LEU A 91 -15.86 20.21 -6.59
N SER A 92 -15.83 20.08 -5.26
CA SER A 92 -15.94 18.76 -4.64
C SER A 92 -17.33 18.16 -4.85
N ARG A 93 -17.41 16.83 -4.97
CA ARG A 93 -18.69 16.11 -5.10
C ARG A 93 -19.52 16.09 -3.81
N LEU A 94 -18.99 16.65 -2.73
CA LEU A 94 -19.65 16.74 -1.44
C LEU A 94 -20.29 18.12 -1.29
N PRO A 95 -21.39 18.25 -0.53
CA PRO A 95 -21.84 19.57 -0.11
C PRO A 95 -20.72 20.26 0.68
N PHE A 96 -20.68 21.59 0.65
CA PHE A 96 -19.69 22.34 1.45
C PHE A 96 -19.91 22.06 2.94
N ILE A 97 -18.93 21.41 3.57
CA ILE A 97 -18.95 21.03 4.99
C ILE A 97 -18.25 22.10 5.84
N GLY A 98 -17.24 22.78 5.28
CA GLY A 98 -16.41 23.75 5.99
C GLY A 98 -15.20 23.10 6.67
N ALA A 99 -14.68 23.74 7.72
CA ALA A 99 -13.50 23.25 8.43
C ALA A 99 -13.84 21.99 9.24
N CYS A 100 -13.23 20.86 8.87
CA CYS A 100 -13.33 19.59 9.59
C CYS A 100 -12.07 19.35 10.42
N ASP A 101 -12.21 18.94 11.69
CA ASP A 101 -11.07 18.57 12.54
C ASP A 101 -10.52 17.20 12.08
N PRO A 102 -9.31 17.13 11.49
CA PRO A 102 -8.73 15.86 11.10
C PRO A 102 -8.49 14.93 12.30
N GLU A 103 -8.26 15.47 13.49
CA GLU A 103 -7.88 14.66 14.64
C GLU A 103 -9.09 14.00 15.28
N GLU A 104 -10.27 14.57 15.10
CA GLU A 104 -11.54 13.93 15.43
C GLU A 104 -11.77 12.70 14.56
N VAL A 105 -11.53 12.83 13.25
CA VAL A 105 -11.66 11.70 12.33
C VAL A 105 -10.59 10.64 12.61
N ARG A 106 -9.34 11.02 12.88
CA ARG A 106 -8.29 10.07 13.30
C ARG A 106 -8.67 9.32 14.58
N ARG A 107 -9.19 10.02 15.59
CA ARG A 107 -9.69 9.40 16.84
C ARG A 107 -10.83 8.42 16.56
N TRP A 108 -11.78 8.79 15.71
CA TRP A 108 -12.87 7.89 15.30
C TRP A 108 -12.34 6.66 14.57
N ILE A 109 -11.43 6.81 13.61
CA ILE A 109 -10.79 5.69 12.90
C ILE A 109 -10.07 4.79 13.90
N ALA A 110 -9.24 5.37 14.79
CA ALA A 110 -8.46 4.63 15.79
C ALA A 110 -9.35 3.78 16.71
N ALA A 111 -10.50 4.31 17.14
CA ALA A 111 -11.45 3.58 17.97
C ALA A 111 -12.05 2.35 17.27
N HIS A 112 -12.12 2.35 15.95
CA HIS A 112 -12.68 1.25 15.16
C HIS A 112 -11.62 0.28 14.61
N LEU A 113 -10.35 0.70 14.50
CA LEU A 113 -9.26 -0.11 13.92
C LEU A 113 -9.20 -1.52 14.51
N ARG A 114 -9.23 -1.64 15.84
CA ARG A 114 -9.12 -2.95 16.51
C ARG A 114 -10.17 -3.93 16.00
N ARG A 115 -11.44 -3.52 16.01
CA ARG A 115 -12.57 -4.35 15.55
C ARG A 115 -12.40 -4.75 14.08
N TRP A 116 -11.96 -3.81 13.24
CA TRP A 116 -11.78 -4.05 11.81
C TRP A 116 -10.61 -5.01 11.51
N PHE A 117 -9.50 -4.90 12.25
CA PHE A 117 -8.38 -5.83 12.14
C PHE A 117 -8.73 -7.21 12.68
N GLU A 118 -9.44 -7.30 13.82
CA GLU A 118 -9.94 -8.58 14.36
C GLU A 118 -10.84 -9.29 13.33
N ALA A 119 -11.74 -8.55 12.67
CA ALA A 119 -12.62 -9.10 11.63
C ALA A 119 -11.83 -9.62 10.41
N SER A 120 -10.81 -8.89 9.94
CA SER A 120 -9.95 -9.37 8.85
C SER A 120 -9.11 -10.56 9.26
N LEU A 121 -8.52 -10.51 10.45
CA LEU A 121 -7.65 -11.59 10.94
C LEU A 121 -8.43 -12.88 11.15
N ALA A 122 -9.74 -12.83 11.43
CA ALA A 122 -10.58 -14.01 11.51
C ALA A 122 -10.55 -14.88 10.23
N CYS A 123 -10.28 -14.28 9.06
CA CYS A 123 -10.15 -15.00 7.78
C CYS A 123 -8.77 -15.64 7.57
N TYR A 124 -7.78 -15.36 8.43
CA TYR A 124 -6.41 -15.87 8.31
C TYR A 124 -6.13 -17.05 9.27
N PRO A 125 -5.17 -17.93 8.92
CA PRO A 125 -4.71 -18.99 9.81
C PRO A 125 -4.25 -18.48 11.18
N VAL A 126 -4.41 -19.31 12.22
CA VAL A 126 -4.13 -18.95 13.62
C VAL A 126 -2.72 -18.37 13.80
N TRP A 127 -1.72 -18.93 13.12
CA TRP A 127 -0.33 -18.49 13.22
C TRP A 127 -0.13 -17.07 12.66
N VAL A 128 -0.84 -16.69 11.59
CA VAL A 128 -0.81 -15.31 11.05
C VAL A 128 -1.40 -14.35 12.05
N ARG A 129 -2.54 -14.72 12.66
CA ARG A 129 -3.20 -13.89 13.68
C ARG A 129 -2.27 -13.65 14.87
N GLN A 130 -1.60 -14.70 15.34
CA GLN A 130 -0.63 -14.59 16.42
C GLN A 130 0.55 -13.70 16.04
N ALA A 131 1.13 -13.89 14.84
CA ALA A 131 2.25 -13.06 14.38
C ALA A 131 1.88 -11.58 14.32
N VAL A 132 0.71 -11.23 13.77
CA VAL A 132 0.23 -9.84 13.69
C VAL A 132 -0.02 -9.26 15.09
N MET A 133 -0.57 -10.04 16.02
CA MET A 133 -0.84 -9.60 17.38
C MET A 133 0.43 -9.45 18.23
N SER A 134 1.44 -10.29 17.98
CA SER A 134 2.72 -10.25 18.70
C SER A 134 3.65 -9.15 18.19
N ASN A 135 3.70 -8.91 16.88
CA ASN A 135 4.56 -7.90 16.30
C ASN A 135 3.94 -7.27 15.03
N PRO A 136 3.04 -6.29 15.18
CA PRO A 136 2.36 -5.67 14.05
C PRO A 136 3.30 -4.82 13.17
N GLU A 137 4.30 -4.16 13.76
CA GLU A 137 5.25 -3.32 13.01
C GLU A 137 6.11 -4.15 12.06
N TRP A 138 6.64 -5.27 12.56
CA TRP A 138 7.41 -6.18 11.71
C TRP A 138 6.58 -6.75 10.55
N VAL A 139 5.31 -7.11 10.78
CA VAL A 139 4.43 -7.55 9.70
C VAL A 139 4.17 -6.41 8.71
N ALA A 140 3.93 -5.19 9.21
CA ALA A 140 3.71 -4.02 8.35
C ALA A 140 4.91 -3.71 7.46
N ASP A 141 6.13 -3.86 7.96
CA ASP A 141 7.36 -3.64 7.17
C ASP A 141 7.59 -4.76 6.15
N ARG A 142 7.26 -6.02 6.48
CA ARG A 142 7.29 -7.12 5.51
C ARG A 142 6.27 -6.91 4.39
N LEU A 143 5.06 -6.46 4.73
CA LEU A 143 4.01 -6.17 3.77
C LEU A 143 4.33 -4.95 2.91
N ALA A 144 5.02 -3.94 3.46
CA ALA A 144 5.50 -2.80 2.69
C ALA A 144 6.57 -3.20 1.67
N ALA A 145 7.43 -4.18 1.99
CA ALA A 145 8.43 -4.69 1.06
C ALA A 145 7.83 -5.65 0.01
N ASN A 146 6.88 -6.49 0.40
CA ASN A 146 6.15 -7.39 -0.51
C ASN A 146 4.67 -7.51 -0.07
N PRO A 147 3.72 -6.87 -0.79
CA PRO A 147 2.30 -6.94 -0.48
C PRO A 147 1.70 -8.35 -0.54
N GLN A 148 2.32 -9.27 -1.29
CA GLN A 148 1.87 -10.67 -1.41
C GLN A 148 2.55 -11.60 -0.39
N TRP A 149 3.45 -11.09 0.45
CA TRP A 149 4.27 -11.88 1.36
C TRP A 149 3.45 -12.83 2.24
N ILE A 150 2.32 -12.37 2.81
CA ILE A 150 1.48 -13.24 3.65
C ILE A 150 0.94 -14.43 2.85
N ASN A 151 0.51 -14.22 1.61
CA ASN A 151 -0.03 -15.28 0.76
C ASN A 151 1.07 -16.30 0.40
N GLU A 152 2.29 -15.83 0.15
CA GLU A 152 3.45 -16.70 -0.06
C GLU A 152 3.78 -17.53 1.18
N GLN A 153 3.77 -16.92 2.37
CA GLN A 153 4.02 -17.64 3.62
C GLN A 153 2.93 -18.67 3.93
N ILE A 154 1.67 -18.36 3.64
CA ILE A 154 0.56 -19.32 3.75
C ILE A 154 0.81 -20.51 2.84
N ARG A 155 1.11 -20.27 1.56
CA ARG A 155 1.41 -21.34 0.60
C ARG A 155 2.59 -22.21 1.04
N LEU A 156 3.68 -21.61 1.51
CA LEU A 156 4.84 -22.34 2.02
C LEU A 156 4.51 -23.18 3.26
N HIS A 157 3.63 -22.69 4.13
CA HIS A 157 3.21 -23.42 5.33
C HIS A 157 2.22 -24.55 4.98
N GLU A 158 1.40 -24.38 3.94
CA GLU A 158 0.55 -25.44 3.38
C GLU A 158 1.40 -26.54 2.73
N GLU A 159 2.37 -26.18 1.89
CA GLU A 159 3.30 -27.13 1.24
C GLU A 159 4.15 -27.89 2.28
N ARG A 160 4.60 -27.22 3.35
CA ARG A 160 5.33 -27.87 4.46
C ARG A 160 4.42 -28.70 5.38
N GLY A 161 3.16 -28.31 5.53
CA GLY A 161 2.16 -29.06 6.29
C GLY A 161 1.74 -30.34 5.58
N ASP A 162 1.68 -30.32 4.25
CA ASP A 162 1.26 -31.46 3.43
C ASP A 162 2.37 -32.51 3.23
N LEU A 163 3.65 -32.11 3.35
CA LEU A 163 4.81 -33.03 3.30
C LEU A 163 4.90 -34.03 4.47
N PHE A 164 4.07 -33.88 5.52
CA PHE A 164 3.98 -34.83 6.66
C PHE A 164 2.62 -35.51 6.80
N SER A 165 1.69 -35.28 5.86
CA SER A 165 0.47 -36.08 5.68
C SER A 165 0.86 -37.44 5.09
N LYS A 166 1.52 -38.31 5.87
CA LYS A 166 1.82 -39.69 5.47
C LYS A 166 0.53 -40.36 4.97
N PRO A 167 0.56 -41.12 3.86
CA PRO A 167 -0.56 -41.99 3.51
C PRO A 167 -0.70 -43.03 4.62
N GLU A 168 -1.86 -43.04 5.28
CA GLU A 168 -2.25 -44.14 6.14
C GLU A 168 -2.50 -45.34 5.22
N ALA A 169 -1.51 -46.25 5.18
CA ALA A 169 -1.63 -47.51 4.50
C ALA A 169 -2.71 -48.35 5.22
N ALA A 170 -3.78 -48.68 4.49
CA ALA A 170 -4.71 -49.76 4.79
C ALA A 170 -4.86 -50.64 3.53
#